data_AF-A0A0B6RQ01-F1
#
_entry.id   AF-A0A0B6RQ01-F1
#
_cell.length_a   1.000
_cell.length_b   1.000
_cell.length_c   1.000
_cell.angle_alpha   90.00
_cell.angle_beta   90.00
_cell.angle_gamma   90.00
#
_symmetry.space_group_name_H-M   'P 1'
#
loop_
_entity.id
_entity.type
_entity.pdbx_description
1 polymer ?
#
loop_
_entity_poly.entity_id
_entity_poly.type
_entity_poly.pdbx_seq_one_letter_code
_entity_poly.pdbx_strand_id
1 'polypeptide(L)'
;MTHHPIARLFPLPLPSRRRLALLLIAFAAAMAALLPGTAAAAQTARACAKAHAAHGARCTVRPARHVKPARHAKARRKPRRRMAPKHGAVSHERQHRPRTTRARTARRKPHPPAGRARRAPRHARAPQAPLAARTVGGAKPQLLASCGYTPATRRLLHSQAIYVVDERSGTVLLERHANQIKPIASVSKLMTAVVSLDRRVPLAHRLRVSVSDRDTIKFTGSRLKVGSVLSRRDMLHIALMSSENRAAAALSRDYPGGRAAFIAAMNRKARVLGMTNTHFVNATGLSPHNVSTARDLARLVSAADRYPTIRAFSTDHAQVVHPGHGQLSYVNSNALVRGGDTRIQLQKTGFINEAGHCLVIRYRIGTRPVDVVLLDAPGPHDHVADAIRIRNWLACSLH
;
A
#
# COMPACT_ATOMS: atom_id res chain seq x y z
N MET A 1 55.56 -11.60 -2.20
CA MET A 1 55.48 -11.76 -3.67
C MET A 1 55.28 -13.23 -3.96
N THR A 2 54.03 -13.65 -4.15
CA THR A 2 53.65 -15.06 -4.29
C THR A 2 52.92 -15.23 -5.62
N HIS A 3 53.52 -16.02 -6.50
CA HIS A 3 53.11 -16.24 -7.88
C HIS A 3 51.74 -16.94 -7.98
N HIS A 4 50.85 -16.37 -8.81
CA HIS A 4 49.68 -17.05 -9.36
C HIS A 4 50.09 -17.96 -10.53
N PRO A 5 49.53 -19.18 -10.67
CA PRO A 5 49.64 -19.94 -11.90
C PRO A 5 48.55 -19.53 -12.91
N ILE A 6 49.01 -19.31 -14.14
CA ILE A 6 48.21 -18.99 -15.34
C ILE A 6 47.48 -20.25 -15.81
N ALA A 7 46.15 -20.24 -15.82
CA ALA A 7 45.34 -21.28 -16.44
C ALA A 7 45.30 -21.08 -17.97
N ARG A 8 45.76 -22.08 -18.73
CA ARG A 8 45.69 -22.14 -20.20
C ARG A 8 44.25 -22.37 -20.64
N LEU A 9 43.73 -21.48 -21.49
CA LEU A 9 42.47 -21.65 -22.23
C LEU A 9 42.67 -22.65 -23.38
N PHE A 10 41.93 -23.75 -23.35
CA PHE A 10 41.75 -24.64 -24.51
C PHE A 10 40.63 -24.11 -25.42
N PRO A 11 40.78 -24.14 -26.76
CA PRO A 11 39.69 -23.81 -27.67
C PRO A 11 38.65 -24.95 -27.71
N LEU A 12 37.37 -24.61 -27.55
CA LEU A 12 36.25 -25.52 -27.76
C LEU A 12 36.08 -25.82 -29.27
N PRO A 13 35.74 -27.06 -29.66
CA PRO A 13 35.55 -27.40 -31.07
C PRO A 13 34.27 -26.79 -31.64
N LEU A 14 34.40 -26.15 -32.81
CA LEU A 14 33.26 -25.64 -33.58
C LEU A 14 32.39 -26.82 -34.08
N PRO A 15 31.05 -26.72 -34.01
CA PRO A 15 30.16 -27.78 -34.47
C PRO A 15 30.20 -27.91 -36.01
N SER A 16 30.11 -29.16 -36.49
CA SER A 16 30.14 -29.48 -37.92
C SER A 16 28.96 -28.88 -38.71
N ARG A 17 29.16 -28.65 -40.01
CA ARG A 17 28.17 -28.03 -40.94
C ARG A 17 26.77 -28.67 -40.91
N ARG A 18 26.66 -29.95 -40.53
CA ARG A 18 25.37 -30.65 -40.37
C ARG A 18 24.58 -30.20 -39.13
N ARG A 19 25.24 -29.76 -38.06
CA ARG A 19 24.56 -29.20 -36.87
C ARG A 19 24.09 -27.76 -37.09
N LEU A 20 24.75 -27.00 -37.98
CA LEU A 20 24.31 -25.65 -38.36
C LEU A 20 23.04 -25.67 -39.23
N ALA A 21 22.89 -26.68 -40.10
CA ALA A 21 21.69 -26.86 -40.92
C ALA A 21 20.45 -27.23 -40.08
N LEU A 22 20.61 -28.05 -39.04
CA LEU A 22 19.53 -28.39 -38.09
C LEU A 22 19.11 -27.20 -37.20
N LEU A 23 20.06 -26.33 -36.85
CA LEU A 23 19.78 -25.07 -36.13
C LEU A 23 19.04 -24.04 -36.99
N LEU A 24 19.29 -24.00 -38.31
CA LEU A 24 18.58 -23.10 -39.23
C LEU A 24 17.14 -23.55 -39.53
N ILE A 25 16.86 -24.86 -39.56
CA ILE A 25 15.50 -25.40 -39.73
C ILE A 25 14.66 -25.17 -38.46
N ALA A 26 15.26 -25.30 -37.27
CA ALA A 26 14.59 -24.98 -36.00
C ALA A 26 14.30 -23.47 -35.84
N PHE A 27 15.12 -22.60 -36.43
CA PHE A 27 14.90 -21.14 -36.39
C PHE A 27 13.80 -20.68 -37.37
N ALA A 28 13.63 -21.35 -38.51
CA ALA A 28 12.55 -21.07 -39.45
C ALA A 28 11.16 -21.49 -38.92
N ALA A 29 11.09 -22.56 -38.12
CA ALA A 29 9.83 -23.00 -37.49
C ALA A 29 9.40 -22.09 -36.32
N ALA A 30 10.32 -21.36 -35.69
CA ALA A 30 10.03 -20.46 -34.57
C ALA A 30 9.60 -19.02 -35.00
N MET A 31 9.80 -18.64 -36.26
CA MET A 31 9.43 -17.32 -36.79
C MET A 31 8.04 -17.27 -37.46
N ALA A 32 7.39 -18.40 -37.69
CA ALA A 32 6.03 -18.46 -38.25
C ALA A 32 4.91 -18.27 -37.20
N ALA A 33 5.23 -18.13 -35.91
CA ALA A 33 4.26 -17.97 -34.82
C ALA A 33 4.05 -16.51 -34.36
N LEU A 34 4.53 -15.52 -35.12
CA LEU A 34 4.42 -14.09 -34.80
C LEU A 34 3.84 -13.30 -35.98
N LEU A 35 2.56 -13.53 -36.29
CA LEU A 35 1.71 -12.60 -37.04
C LEU A 35 0.39 -12.42 -36.28
N PRO A 36 -0.05 -11.17 -36.00
CA PRO A 36 -1.29 -10.92 -35.28
C PRO A 36 -2.47 -10.95 -36.24
N GLY A 37 -3.36 -11.93 -36.08
CA GLY A 37 -4.67 -11.92 -36.72
C GLY A 37 -5.27 -13.32 -36.81
N THR A 38 -6.54 -13.45 -36.42
CA THR A 38 -7.39 -14.67 -36.45
C THR A 38 -7.39 -15.58 -35.20
N ALA A 39 -7.66 -15.01 -34.02
CA ALA A 39 -8.17 -15.77 -32.86
C ALA A 39 -9.53 -15.24 -32.35
N ALA A 40 -10.34 -14.68 -33.25
CA ALA A 40 -11.70 -14.21 -32.98
C ALA A 40 -12.68 -14.74 -34.04
N ALA A 41 -12.64 -16.04 -34.29
CA ALA A 41 -13.62 -16.73 -35.15
C ALA A 41 -13.80 -18.23 -34.82
N ALA A 42 -13.21 -18.72 -33.72
CA ALA A 42 -13.22 -20.16 -33.38
C ALA A 42 -13.79 -20.48 -31.98
N GLN A 43 -14.44 -19.53 -31.31
CA GLN A 43 -15.08 -19.75 -29.99
C GLN A 43 -16.59 -19.42 -29.95
N THR A 44 -17.21 -19.09 -31.08
CA THR A 44 -18.67 -18.94 -31.21
C THR A 44 -19.37 -20.17 -31.80
N ALA A 45 -18.64 -21.24 -32.12
CA ALA A 45 -19.19 -22.50 -32.64
C ALA A 45 -19.28 -23.64 -31.60
N ARG A 46 -18.99 -23.38 -30.32
CA ARG A 46 -19.11 -24.37 -29.22
C ARG A 46 -20.10 -23.99 -28.12
N ALA A 47 -20.82 -22.88 -28.27
CA ALA A 47 -21.81 -22.40 -27.30
C ALA A 47 -23.27 -22.51 -27.78
N CYS A 48 -23.56 -23.29 -28.83
CA CYS A 48 -24.93 -23.54 -29.30
C CYS A 48 -25.32 -25.04 -29.34
N ALA A 49 -24.48 -25.93 -28.80
CA ALA A 49 -24.73 -27.39 -28.78
C ALA A 49 -24.95 -27.97 -27.37
N LYS A 50 -25.31 -27.13 -26.38
CA LYS A 50 -25.70 -27.57 -25.02
C LYS A 50 -26.97 -26.87 -24.49
N ALA A 51 -27.80 -26.35 -25.38
CA ALA A 51 -29.12 -25.80 -25.04
C ALA A 51 -30.20 -26.28 -26.03
N HIS A 52 -30.19 -27.58 -26.35
CA HIS A 52 -31.29 -28.27 -27.04
C HIS A 52 -31.72 -29.49 -26.23
N ALA A 53 -32.23 -29.20 -25.03
CA ALA A 53 -33.18 -30.04 -24.32
C ALA A 53 -34.04 -29.06 -23.51
N ALA A 54 -35.35 -29.10 -23.73
CA ALA A 54 -36.37 -28.17 -23.24
C ALA A 54 -36.57 -26.89 -24.08
N HIS A 55 -37.73 -26.84 -24.72
CA HIS A 55 -38.40 -25.70 -25.37
C HIS A 55 -37.95 -25.34 -26.80
N GLY A 56 -38.64 -25.94 -27.77
CA GLY A 56 -38.58 -25.56 -29.17
C GLY A 56 -39.09 -24.13 -29.41
N ALA A 57 -38.20 -23.27 -29.87
CA ALA A 57 -38.51 -22.02 -30.56
C ALA A 57 -37.44 -21.75 -31.61
N ARG A 58 -37.86 -21.46 -32.85
CA ARG A 58 -36.97 -21.19 -34.01
C ARG A 58 -36.32 -19.82 -33.88
N CYS A 59 -34.99 -19.76 -34.07
CA CYS A 59 -34.22 -18.51 -34.16
C CYS A 59 -34.05 -18.11 -35.64
N THR A 60 -34.54 -16.94 -36.03
CA THR A 60 -34.27 -16.32 -37.35
C THR A 60 -33.38 -15.09 -37.16
N VAL A 61 -32.24 -15.03 -37.86
CA VAL A 61 -31.31 -13.89 -37.84
C VAL A 61 -31.41 -13.14 -39.18
N ARG A 62 -31.77 -11.84 -39.15
CA ARG A 62 -31.70 -10.93 -40.31
C ARG A 62 -30.31 -10.28 -40.41
N PRO A 63 -29.72 -10.13 -41.60
CA PRO A 63 -28.41 -9.49 -41.76
C PRO A 63 -28.51 -7.95 -41.74
N ALA A 64 -27.54 -7.31 -41.07
CA ALA A 64 -27.40 -5.86 -40.97
C ALA A 64 -26.83 -5.25 -42.27
N ARG A 65 -27.40 -4.11 -42.70
CA ARG A 65 -26.99 -3.35 -43.89
C ARG A 65 -25.73 -2.52 -43.65
N HIS A 66 -24.83 -2.53 -44.64
CA HIS A 66 -23.67 -1.67 -44.76
C HIS A 66 -24.03 -0.17 -44.86
N VAL A 67 -23.31 0.68 -44.11
CA VAL A 67 -23.31 2.14 -44.28
C VAL A 67 -21.90 2.58 -44.69
N LYS A 68 -21.80 3.30 -45.81
CA LYS A 68 -20.56 3.86 -46.39
C LYS A 68 -20.10 5.13 -45.65
N PRO A 69 -18.79 5.47 -45.65
CA PRO A 69 -18.28 6.69 -45.02
C PRO A 69 -18.35 7.89 -45.98
N ALA A 70 -18.82 9.04 -45.49
CA ALA A 70 -18.78 10.31 -46.21
C ALA A 70 -17.47 11.08 -45.89
N ARG A 71 -16.84 11.62 -46.95
CA ARG A 71 -15.70 12.54 -46.92
C ARG A 71 -16.14 13.99 -47.19
N HIS A 72 -15.30 14.91 -46.70
CA HIS A 72 -15.10 16.33 -47.07
C HIS A 72 -16.02 17.41 -46.48
N ALA A 73 -15.44 18.32 -45.68
CA ALA A 73 -15.17 19.70 -46.11
C ALA A 73 -14.35 20.49 -45.06
N LYS A 74 -13.27 21.14 -45.52
CA LYS A 74 -12.58 22.26 -44.85
C LYS A 74 -13.44 23.52 -45.07
N ALA A 75 -13.50 24.44 -44.10
CA ALA A 75 -12.96 25.81 -44.23
C ALA A 75 -13.47 26.81 -43.16
N ARG A 76 -12.57 27.79 -42.91
CA ARG A 76 -12.75 29.18 -42.45
C ARG A 76 -12.56 29.53 -40.96
N ARG A 77 -11.54 30.37 -40.77
CA ARG A 77 -11.09 31.09 -39.56
C ARG A 77 -11.72 32.50 -39.51
N LYS A 78 -11.67 33.07 -38.30
CA LYS A 78 -11.55 34.49 -37.85
C LYS A 78 -12.84 35.23 -37.44
N PRO A 79 -12.76 36.29 -36.58
CA PRO A 79 -11.59 36.82 -35.85
C PRO A 79 -11.77 36.99 -34.32
N ARG A 80 -10.62 37.20 -33.68
CA ARG A 80 -10.43 37.74 -32.32
C ARG A 80 -11.02 39.14 -32.18
N ARG A 81 -11.64 39.44 -31.04
CA ARG A 81 -11.72 40.82 -30.49
C ARG A 81 -10.82 40.91 -29.25
N ARG A 82 -9.79 41.75 -29.36
CA ARG A 82 -9.03 42.34 -28.25
C ARG A 82 -9.81 43.58 -27.78
N MET A 83 -9.99 43.75 -26.48
CA MET A 83 -10.05 45.06 -25.85
C MET A 83 -9.18 45.00 -24.59
N ALA A 84 -8.21 45.92 -24.54
CA ALA A 84 -7.41 46.25 -23.36
C ALA A 84 -7.90 47.62 -22.83
N PRO A 85 -7.26 48.24 -21.82
CA PRO A 85 -7.75 48.34 -20.45
C PRO A 85 -8.23 49.75 -20.10
N LYS A 86 -8.95 49.90 -18.99
CA LYS A 86 -9.16 51.21 -18.35
C LYS A 86 -8.40 51.28 -17.02
N HIS A 87 -7.60 52.33 -16.91
CA HIS A 87 -6.90 52.82 -15.73
C HIS A 87 -7.89 53.28 -14.63
N GLY A 88 -7.42 53.30 -13.37
CA GLY A 88 -8.10 54.04 -12.32
C GLY A 88 -7.64 53.74 -10.90
N ALA A 89 -6.53 54.36 -10.50
CA ALA A 89 -6.39 55.11 -9.26
C ALA A 89 -6.30 54.43 -7.86
N VAL A 90 -5.16 54.70 -7.22
CA VAL A 90 -5.01 55.29 -5.86
C VAL A 90 -4.97 54.35 -4.64
N SER A 91 -3.73 54.03 -4.27
CA SER A 91 -3.10 54.15 -2.94
C SER A 91 -3.97 54.41 -1.69
N HIS A 92 -3.79 53.56 -0.67
CA HIS A 92 -3.53 54.04 0.68
C HIS A 92 -2.58 53.09 1.43
N GLU A 93 -1.37 53.59 1.59
CA GLU A 93 -0.37 53.17 2.56
C GLU A 93 -0.80 53.66 3.95
N ARG A 94 -0.87 52.76 4.94
CA ARG A 94 -0.78 53.14 6.35
C ARG A 94 0.17 52.20 7.07
N GLN A 95 1.37 52.71 7.24
CA GLN A 95 2.39 52.24 8.16
C GLN A 95 1.91 52.46 9.61
N HIS A 96 2.05 51.45 10.46
CA HIS A 96 2.12 51.66 11.91
C HIS A 96 3.30 50.86 12.49
N ARG A 97 4.30 51.63 12.93
CA ARG A 97 5.46 51.19 13.70
C ARG A 97 5.08 50.88 15.16
N PRO A 98 5.91 50.12 15.89
CA PRO A 98 5.55 49.48 17.14
C PRO A 98 5.78 50.38 18.35
N ARG A 99 4.92 50.24 19.38
CA ARG A 99 5.15 50.82 20.71
C ARG A 99 5.89 49.79 21.59
N THR A 100 7.10 50.17 21.97
CA THR A 100 7.89 49.59 23.06
C THR A 100 7.29 49.99 24.40
N THR A 101 7.19 49.06 25.34
CA THR A 101 7.30 49.38 26.78
C THR A 101 7.94 48.23 27.55
N ARG A 102 8.65 48.63 28.60
CA ARG A 102 9.77 48.00 29.26
C ARG A 102 9.30 47.20 30.48
N ALA A 103 10.12 46.22 30.85
CA ALA A 103 10.01 45.30 31.98
C ALA A 103 9.73 45.92 33.37
N ARG A 104 9.11 45.14 34.26
CA ARG A 104 9.40 45.15 35.72
C ARG A 104 9.34 43.73 36.29
N THR A 105 10.52 43.23 36.67
CA THR A 105 10.74 42.10 37.56
C THR A 105 10.57 42.54 39.01
N ALA A 106 9.98 41.70 39.87
CA ALA A 106 10.04 41.87 41.32
C ALA A 106 10.28 40.51 41.99
N ARG A 107 11.51 40.33 42.47
CA ARG A 107 11.92 39.30 43.43
C ARG A 107 11.44 39.71 44.82
N ARG A 108 10.94 38.77 45.61
CA ARG A 108 10.93 38.85 47.08
C ARG A 108 11.31 37.50 47.69
N LYS A 109 12.19 37.56 48.69
CA LYS A 109 12.70 36.49 49.56
C LYS A 109 12.95 37.10 50.96
N PRO A 110 13.17 36.31 52.03
CA PRO A 110 12.20 36.07 53.12
C PRO A 110 12.72 36.52 54.51
N HIS A 111 11.91 36.41 55.59
CA HIS A 111 12.35 36.25 57.01
C HIS A 111 11.17 35.85 57.97
N PRO A 112 11.41 35.39 59.24
CA PRO A 112 10.93 34.09 59.76
C PRO A 112 10.06 34.20 61.06
N PRO A 113 10.07 33.28 62.05
CA PRO A 113 8.94 32.37 62.33
C PRO A 113 8.28 32.50 63.72
N ALA A 114 7.05 32.02 63.85
CA ALA A 114 6.39 31.61 65.09
C ALA A 114 5.42 30.47 64.74
N GLY A 115 5.05 29.49 65.55
CA GLY A 115 5.47 28.98 66.85
C GLY A 115 4.77 27.62 66.98
N ARG A 116 5.39 26.65 67.68
CA ARG A 116 4.90 25.28 67.80
C ARG A 116 3.60 25.20 68.62
N ALA A 117 2.62 24.43 68.16
CA ALA A 117 1.65 23.76 69.00
C ALA A 117 1.58 22.28 68.63
N ARG A 118 1.95 21.42 69.57
CA ARG A 118 1.92 19.95 69.49
C ARG A 118 0.47 19.46 69.49
N ARG A 119 0.10 18.62 68.52
CA ARG A 119 -1.08 17.73 68.59
C ARG A 119 -0.63 16.28 68.44
N ALA A 120 -1.17 15.42 69.30
CA ALA A 120 -0.88 14.01 69.46
C ALA A 120 -1.21 13.17 68.19
N PRO A 121 -0.57 12.00 67.99
CA PRO A 121 -0.74 11.21 66.78
C PRO A 121 -2.08 10.48 66.80
N ARG A 122 -2.90 10.69 65.77
CA ARG A 122 -4.02 9.81 65.44
C ARG A 122 -3.44 8.54 64.81
N HIS A 123 -3.85 7.37 65.31
CA HIS A 123 -3.49 6.06 64.78
C HIS A 123 -3.66 6.03 63.26
N ALA A 124 -2.54 5.88 62.55
CA ALA A 124 -2.52 5.69 61.11
C ALA A 124 -3.07 4.30 60.81
N ARG A 125 -4.25 4.25 60.17
CA ARG A 125 -4.77 3.03 59.55
C ARG A 125 -3.77 2.61 58.48
N ALA A 126 -3.24 1.39 58.60
CA ALA A 126 -2.29 0.82 57.66
C ALA A 126 -2.81 0.96 56.21
N PRO A 127 -1.95 1.29 55.23
CA PRO A 127 -2.37 1.30 53.84
C PRO A 127 -2.80 -0.11 53.46
N GLN A 128 -4.09 -0.28 53.18
CA GLN A 128 -4.59 -1.50 52.57
C GLN A 128 -3.88 -1.62 51.23
N ALA A 129 -3.07 -2.66 51.08
CA ALA A 129 -2.48 -3.03 49.80
C ALA A 129 -3.58 -3.04 48.74
N PRO A 130 -3.36 -2.47 47.54
CA PRO A 130 -4.35 -2.55 46.49
C PRO A 130 -4.66 -4.03 46.26
N LEU A 131 -5.94 -4.39 46.33
CA LEU A 131 -6.41 -5.72 45.93
C LEU A 131 -5.78 -6.00 44.56
N ALA A 132 -4.85 -6.95 44.53
CA ALA A 132 -4.31 -7.45 43.29
C ALA A 132 -5.53 -7.86 42.44
N ALA A 133 -5.73 -7.15 41.34
CA ALA A 133 -6.69 -7.57 40.34
C ALA A 133 -6.36 -9.02 40.03
N ARG A 134 -7.29 -9.94 40.31
CA ARG A 134 -7.18 -11.34 39.91
C ARG A 134 -6.92 -11.32 38.41
N THR A 135 -5.67 -11.47 38.00
CA THR A 135 -5.31 -11.91 36.67
C THR A 135 -5.94 -13.28 36.54
N VAL A 136 -7.15 -13.33 35.99
CA VAL A 136 -7.66 -14.54 35.37
C VAL A 136 -6.60 -14.88 34.34
N GLY A 137 -5.78 -15.89 34.65
CA GLY A 137 -4.80 -16.45 33.74
C GLY A 137 -5.55 -17.09 32.59
N GLY A 138 -6.07 -16.27 31.69
CA GLY A 138 -6.71 -16.75 30.48
C GLY A 138 -5.67 -17.48 29.65
N ALA A 139 -6.02 -18.68 29.18
CA ALA A 139 -5.21 -19.40 28.22
C ALA A 139 -4.84 -18.47 27.06
N LYS A 140 -3.59 -18.55 26.58
CA LYS A 140 -3.14 -17.78 25.42
C LYS A 140 -4.07 -18.09 24.24
N PRO A 141 -4.47 -17.10 23.42
CA PRO A 141 -5.33 -17.34 22.27
C PRO A 141 -4.67 -18.34 21.31
N GLN A 142 -5.45 -19.27 20.76
CA GLN A 142 -4.96 -20.31 19.85
C GLN A 142 -5.96 -20.55 18.72
N LEU A 143 -5.46 -21.02 17.58
CA LEU A 143 -6.30 -21.50 16.49
C LEU A 143 -6.68 -22.96 16.74
N LEU A 144 -7.97 -23.28 16.66
CA LEU A 144 -8.51 -24.60 17.03
C LEU A 144 -8.63 -25.54 15.82
N ALA A 145 -8.29 -26.81 16.01
CA ALA A 145 -8.46 -27.84 14.99
C ALA A 145 -9.94 -28.04 14.61
N SER A 146 -10.86 -27.93 15.58
CA SER A 146 -12.32 -27.95 15.37
C SER A 146 -12.81 -26.82 14.46
N CYS A 147 -12.06 -25.71 14.39
CA CYS A 147 -12.31 -24.60 13.49
C CYS A 147 -11.66 -24.77 12.11
N GLY A 148 -11.14 -25.96 11.81
CA GLY A 148 -10.51 -26.28 10.54
C GLY A 148 -9.04 -25.88 10.45
N TYR A 149 -8.39 -25.47 11.54
CA TYR A 149 -6.93 -25.25 11.59
C TYR A 149 -6.19 -26.59 11.79
N THR A 150 -5.96 -27.33 10.71
CA THR A 150 -5.31 -28.65 10.73
C THR A 150 -4.06 -28.67 9.85
N PRO A 151 -3.16 -29.66 9.98
CA PRO A 151 -2.00 -29.78 9.09
C PRO A 151 -2.39 -29.84 7.60
N ALA A 152 -3.51 -30.49 7.26
CA ALA A 152 -3.99 -30.60 5.88
C ALA A 152 -4.44 -29.25 5.33
N THR A 153 -5.23 -28.49 6.08
CA THR A 153 -5.75 -27.19 5.60
C THR A 153 -4.68 -26.11 5.60
N ARG A 154 -3.68 -26.18 6.49
CA ARG A 154 -2.49 -25.31 6.46
C ARG A 154 -1.66 -25.49 5.19
N ARG A 155 -1.58 -26.71 4.63
CA ARG A 155 -0.89 -26.98 3.35
C ARG A 155 -1.59 -26.33 2.15
N LEU A 156 -2.87 -25.94 2.28
CA LEU A 156 -3.60 -25.22 1.24
C LEU A 156 -3.30 -23.72 1.19
N LEU A 157 -2.48 -23.19 2.10
CA LEU A 157 -2.05 -21.79 2.05
C LEU A 157 -0.94 -21.61 1.01
N HIS A 158 -1.11 -20.63 0.13
CA HIS A 158 -0.25 -20.39 -1.02
C HIS A 158 0.88 -19.39 -0.76
N SER A 159 0.69 -18.48 0.19
CA SER A 159 1.69 -17.47 0.57
C SER A 159 2.95 -18.13 1.12
N GLN A 160 4.11 -17.70 0.63
CA GLN A 160 5.41 -18.31 0.99
C GLN A 160 5.91 -17.86 2.36
N ALA A 161 5.58 -16.64 2.79
CA ALA A 161 5.80 -16.17 4.15
C ALA A 161 4.51 -15.64 4.78
N ILE A 162 4.21 -16.12 5.99
CA ILE A 162 2.98 -15.85 6.72
C ILE A 162 3.32 -15.52 8.17
N TYR A 163 2.66 -14.49 8.70
CA TYR A 163 2.70 -14.19 10.12
C TYR A 163 1.34 -13.68 10.59
N VAL A 164 0.77 -14.35 11.60
CA VAL A 164 -0.51 -14.01 12.23
C VAL A 164 -0.30 -13.89 13.73
N VAL A 165 -0.64 -12.74 14.30
CA VAL A 165 -0.38 -12.44 15.71
C VAL A 165 -1.58 -11.72 16.35
N ASP A 166 -1.99 -12.18 17.53
CA ASP A 166 -2.91 -11.44 18.40
C ASP A 166 -2.14 -10.28 19.03
N GLU A 167 -2.49 -9.03 18.68
CA GLU A 167 -1.67 -7.89 19.04
C GLU A 167 -1.76 -7.53 20.53
N ARG A 168 -2.89 -7.84 21.16
CA ARG A 168 -3.10 -7.60 22.60
C ARG A 168 -2.14 -8.42 23.46
N SER A 169 -1.96 -9.70 23.14
CA SER A 169 -1.11 -10.62 23.92
C SER A 169 0.28 -10.83 23.33
N GLY A 170 0.51 -10.46 22.07
CA GLY A 170 1.71 -10.80 21.31
C GLY A 170 1.79 -12.28 20.93
N THR A 171 0.73 -13.06 21.14
CA THR A 171 0.72 -14.50 20.85
C THR A 171 0.73 -14.72 19.34
N VAL A 172 1.73 -15.46 18.85
CA VAL A 172 1.79 -15.92 17.46
C VAL A 172 0.79 -17.05 17.26
N LEU A 173 -0.16 -16.84 16.35
CA LEU A 173 -1.24 -17.79 16.05
C LEU A 173 -0.90 -18.69 14.86
N LEU A 174 -0.19 -18.14 13.88
CA LEU A 174 0.30 -18.87 12.72
C LEU A 174 1.56 -18.19 12.19
N GLU A 175 2.59 -18.97 11.92
CA GLU A 175 3.79 -18.50 11.23
C GLU A 175 4.31 -19.52 10.21
N ARG A 176 4.85 -19.00 9.11
CA ARG A 176 5.57 -19.73 8.07
C ARG A 176 6.63 -18.80 7.50
N HIS A 177 7.90 -19.17 7.58
CA HIS A 177 9.02 -18.38 7.06
C HIS A 177 8.94 -16.88 7.45
N ALA A 178 8.44 -16.57 8.65
CA ALA A 178 8.03 -15.21 9.01
C ALA A 178 9.19 -14.20 9.05
N ASN A 179 10.43 -14.68 9.14
CA ASN A 179 11.66 -13.90 9.14
C ASN A 179 12.37 -13.90 7.77
N GLN A 180 11.80 -14.52 6.74
CA GLN A 180 12.39 -14.51 5.41
C GLN A 180 12.25 -13.12 4.78
N ILE A 181 13.36 -12.56 4.33
CA ILE A 181 13.39 -11.26 3.64
C ILE A 181 12.81 -11.45 2.24
N LYS A 182 11.78 -10.67 1.92
CA LYS A 182 11.08 -10.68 0.64
C LYS A 182 10.90 -9.25 0.14
N PRO A 183 10.90 -9.02 -1.19
CA PRO A 183 10.33 -7.80 -1.75
C PRO A 183 8.86 -7.67 -1.33
N ILE A 184 8.43 -6.46 -0.97
CA ILE A 184 7.08 -6.24 -0.38
C ILE A 184 6.15 -5.39 -1.24
N ALA A 185 6.62 -5.00 -2.42
CA ALA A 185 5.88 -4.17 -3.35
C ALA A 185 5.21 -2.97 -2.66
N SER A 186 3.97 -2.66 -3.04
CA SER A 186 3.20 -1.53 -2.52
C SER A 186 2.78 -1.62 -1.05
N VAL A 187 3.06 -2.71 -0.33
CA VAL A 187 2.95 -2.70 1.14
C VAL A 187 3.83 -1.60 1.74
N SER A 188 4.92 -1.23 1.04
CA SER A 188 5.77 -0.07 1.34
C SER A 188 5.01 1.23 1.57
N LYS A 189 3.87 1.42 0.91
CA LYS A 189 3.07 2.66 1.02
C LYS A 189 2.46 2.83 2.42
N LEU A 190 2.39 1.78 3.22
CA LEU A 190 1.99 1.88 4.63
C LEU A 190 3.05 2.67 5.44
N MET A 191 4.34 2.39 5.23
CA MET A 191 5.43 3.17 5.81
C MET A 191 5.46 4.60 5.25
N THR A 192 5.20 4.78 3.94
CA THR A 192 5.05 6.11 3.33
C THR A 192 3.97 6.92 4.04
N ALA A 193 2.83 6.33 4.37
CA ALA A 193 1.76 7.02 5.08
C ALA A 193 2.15 7.40 6.52
N VAL A 194 2.77 6.47 7.27
CA VAL A 194 3.27 6.72 8.63
C VAL A 194 4.24 7.92 8.63
N VAL A 195 5.27 7.90 7.77
CA VAL A 195 6.27 8.97 7.70
C VAL A 195 5.65 10.29 7.22
N SER A 196 4.69 10.25 6.30
CA SER A 196 4.01 11.45 5.80
C SER A 196 3.16 12.13 6.86
N LEU A 197 2.53 11.35 7.74
CA LEU A 197 1.67 11.85 8.82
C LEU A 197 2.47 12.31 10.05
N ASP A 198 3.61 11.69 10.33
CA ASP A 198 4.50 12.09 11.44
C ASP A 198 4.91 13.57 11.37
N ARG A 199 4.96 14.15 10.18
CA ARG A 199 5.31 15.56 10.01
C ARG A 199 4.19 16.54 10.31
N ARG A 200 2.95 16.08 10.48
CA ARG A 200 1.80 16.94 10.79
C ARG A 200 1.62 18.12 9.83
N VAL A 201 2.10 17.99 8.59
CA VAL A 201 1.84 18.97 7.52
C VAL A 201 0.34 18.95 7.23
N PRO A 202 -0.33 20.12 7.11
CA PRO A 202 -1.77 20.17 6.88
C PRO A 202 -2.21 19.32 5.69
N LEU A 203 -3.20 18.44 5.90
CA LEU A 203 -3.72 17.55 4.86
C LEU A 203 -4.38 18.32 3.69
N ALA A 204 -4.79 19.57 3.93
CA ALA A 204 -5.34 20.45 2.90
C ALA A 204 -4.28 21.02 1.94
N HIS A 205 -2.98 20.96 2.29
CA HIS A 205 -1.92 21.45 1.41
C HIS A 205 -1.96 20.73 0.06
N ARG A 206 -1.83 21.48 -1.05
CA ARG A 206 -1.98 20.95 -2.40
C ARG A 206 -0.64 20.56 -2.99
N LEU A 207 -0.57 19.33 -3.52
CA LEU A 207 0.58 18.79 -4.22
C LEU A 207 0.31 18.71 -5.71
N ARG A 208 1.27 19.20 -6.49
CA ARG A 208 1.29 19.01 -7.95
C ARG A 208 2.17 17.81 -8.29
N VAL A 209 1.64 16.87 -9.06
CA VAL A 209 2.40 15.78 -9.69
C VAL A 209 3.35 16.39 -10.73
N SER A 210 4.63 16.11 -10.60
CA SER A 210 5.71 16.56 -11.47
C SER A 210 6.24 15.43 -12.35
N VAL A 211 7.08 15.77 -13.34
CA VAL A 211 7.79 14.77 -14.17
C VAL A 211 8.64 13.83 -13.30
N SER A 212 9.20 14.32 -12.19
CA SER A 212 10.01 13.52 -11.26
C SER A 212 9.21 12.50 -10.45
N ASP A 213 7.88 12.59 -10.46
CA ASP A 213 7.00 11.62 -9.79
C ASP A 213 6.65 10.46 -10.71
N ARG A 214 7.00 10.53 -12.00
CA ARG A 214 6.64 9.53 -13.00
C ARG A 214 7.38 8.22 -12.75
N ASP A 215 6.61 7.14 -12.73
CA ASP A 215 7.14 5.78 -12.76
C ASP A 215 7.98 5.57 -14.04
N THR A 216 9.26 5.28 -13.90
CA THR A 216 10.16 4.89 -15.01
C THR A 216 10.48 3.40 -15.01
N ILE A 217 10.05 2.69 -13.97
CA ILE A 217 10.33 1.27 -13.76
C ILE A 217 9.20 0.44 -14.37
N LYS A 218 9.54 -0.52 -15.23
CA LYS A 218 8.66 -1.61 -15.71
C LYS A 218 7.32 -1.17 -16.32
N PHE A 219 7.27 0.02 -16.92
CA PHE A 219 6.05 0.57 -17.54
C PHE A 219 4.83 0.62 -16.61
N THR A 220 5.04 0.65 -15.29
CA THR A 220 3.92 0.67 -14.35
C THR A 220 3.10 1.95 -14.53
N GLY A 221 1.78 1.79 -14.64
CA GLY A 221 0.87 2.89 -14.90
C GLY A 221 0.44 3.63 -13.63
N SER A 222 0.14 4.91 -13.81
CA SER A 222 -0.54 5.73 -12.81
C SER A 222 -1.63 6.55 -13.51
N ARG A 223 -2.79 6.63 -12.87
CA ARG A 223 -3.96 7.37 -13.38
C ARG A 223 -3.78 8.88 -13.23
N LEU A 224 -3.03 9.33 -12.21
CA LEU A 224 -2.69 10.73 -12.05
C LEU A 224 -1.72 11.17 -13.15
N LYS A 225 -2.08 12.11 -14.01
CA LYS A 225 -1.14 12.64 -15.02
C LYS A 225 -0.14 13.60 -14.38
N VAL A 226 1.02 13.79 -15.02
CA VAL A 226 1.89 14.94 -14.70
C VAL A 226 1.08 16.23 -14.85
N GLY A 227 1.24 17.14 -13.90
CA GLY A 227 0.45 18.37 -13.81
C GLY A 227 -0.77 18.27 -12.88
N SER A 228 -1.23 17.06 -12.54
CA SER A 228 -2.36 16.85 -11.62
C SER A 228 -2.12 17.53 -10.27
N VAL A 229 -3.14 18.18 -9.71
CA VAL A 229 -3.05 18.86 -8.41
C VAL A 229 -4.12 18.35 -7.46
N LEU A 230 -3.71 17.68 -6.38
CA LEU A 230 -4.59 17.16 -5.34
C LEU A 230 -4.14 17.61 -3.95
N SER A 231 -5.03 17.56 -2.96
CA SER A 231 -4.65 17.76 -1.57
C SER A 231 -3.74 16.62 -1.08
N ARG A 232 -2.92 16.87 -0.05
CA ARG A 232 -2.17 15.81 0.66
C ARG A 232 -3.12 14.72 1.17
N ARG A 233 -4.32 15.09 1.62
CA ARG A 233 -5.40 14.18 2.01
C ARG A 233 -5.69 13.17 0.89
N ASP A 234 -6.00 13.68 -0.31
CA ASP A 234 -6.36 12.84 -1.46
C ASP A 234 -5.18 12.01 -1.94
N MET A 235 -3.98 12.58 -1.98
CA MET A 235 -2.76 11.85 -2.34
C MET A 235 -2.53 10.67 -1.39
N LEU A 236 -2.64 10.90 -0.08
CA LEU A 236 -2.47 9.87 0.94
C LEU A 236 -3.56 8.80 0.82
N HIS A 237 -4.80 9.23 0.57
CA HIS A 237 -5.94 8.33 0.46
C HIS A 237 -5.78 7.38 -0.73
N ILE A 238 -5.64 7.89 -1.95
CA ILE A 238 -5.52 7.02 -3.13
C ILE A 238 -4.23 6.19 -3.13
N ALA A 239 -3.16 6.64 -2.45
CA ALA A 239 -1.96 5.85 -2.22
C ALA A 239 -2.21 4.63 -1.32
N LEU A 240 -3.04 4.75 -0.27
CA LEU A 240 -3.39 3.65 0.62
C LEU A 240 -4.48 2.76 0.01
N MET A 241 -5.62 3.34 -0.36
CA MET A 241 -6.79 2.63 -0.87
C MET A 241 -6.50 1.91 -2.19
N SER A 242 -6.02 2.64 -3.19
CA SER A 242 -5.87 2.16 -4.57
C SER A 242 -4.43 1.94 -4.99
N SER A 243 -3.47 2.07 -4.07
CA SER A 243 -2.06 1.85 -4.33
C SER A 243 -1.45 2.82 -5.36
N GLU A 244 -1.95 4.04 -5.47
CA GLU A 244 -1.50 5.03 -6.47
C GLU A 244 -0.01 5.40 -6.28
N ASN A 245 0.82 5.14 -7.30
CA ASN A 245 2.26 5.34 -7.25
C ASN A 245 2.69 6.82 -7.30
N ARG A 246 2.15 7.61 -8.22
CA ARG A 246 2.53 9.03 -8.37
C ARG A 246 2.08 9.84 -7.17
N ALA A 247 0.99 9.46 -6.52
CA ALA A 247 0.59 10.06 -5.25
C ALA A 247 1.64 9.82 -4.15
N ALA A 248 2.07 8.57 -3.96
CA ALA A 248 3.14 8.22 -3.01
C ALA A 248 4.48 8.88 -3.37
N ALA A 249 4.83 8.93 -4.66
CA ALA A 249 6.05 9.58 -5.13
C ALA A 249 6.02 11.09 -4.88
N ALA A 250 4.89 11.76 -5.11
CA ALA A 250 4.72 13.20 -4.84
C ALA A 250 4.81 13.50 -3.34
N LEU A 251 4.17 12.68 -2.48
CA LEU A 251 4.27 12.81 -1.02
C LEU A 251 5.73 12.72 -0.53
N SER A 252 6.52 11.79 -1.10
CA SER A 252 7.94 11.67 -0.75
C SER A 252 8.80 12.84 -1.21
N ARG A 253 8.45 13.48 -2.34
CA ARG A 253 9.16 14.65 -2.85
C ARG A 253 8.85 15.90 -2.05
N ASP A 254 7.60 16.06 -1.64
CA ASP A 254 7.13 17.19 -0.83
C ASP A 254 7.73 17.22 0.59
N TYR A 255 8.37 16.13 1.01
CA TYR A 255 9.01 16.05 2.31
C TYR A 255 10.18 17.06 2.42
N PRO A 256 10.37 17.74 3.57
CA PRO A 256 11.52 18.61 3.79
C PRO A 256 12.85 17.86 3.62
N GLY A 257 13.72 18.37 2.75
CA GLY A 257 14.94 17.66 2.32
C GLY A 257 14.72 16.67 1.15
N GLY A 258 13.53 16.68 0.57
CA GLY A 258 13.15 15.91 -0.61
C GLY A 258 13.09 14.40 -0.37
N ARG A 259 13.15 13.66 -1.48
CA ARG A 259 13.02 12.18 -1.48
C ARG A 259 14.09 11.50 -0.65
N ALA A 260 15.34 11.93 -0.75
CA ALA A 260 16.43 11.33 0.01
C ALA A 260 16.17 11.40 1.52
N ALA A 261 15.72 12.57 2.02
CA ALA A 261 15.34 12.74 3.42
C ALA A 261 14.12 11.90 3.81
N PHE A 262 13.14 11.73 2.89
CA PHE A 262 11.98 10.88 3.10
C PHE A 262 12.37 9.40 3.23
N ILE A 263 13.19 8.87 2.33
CA ILE A 263 13.67 7.48 2.38
C ILE A 263 14.54 7.25 3.63
N ALA A 264 15.37 8.21 4.01
CA ALA A 264 16.09 8.16 5.27
C ALA A 264 15.14 8.13 6.47
N ALA A 265 14.02 8.87 6.42
CA ALA A 265 12.99 8.85 7.45
C ALA A 265 12.24 7.51 7.53
N MET A 266 11.92 6.89 6.39
CA MET A 266 11.33 5.55 6.34
C MET A 266 12.24 4.51 7.01
N ASN A 267 13.53 4.51 6.69
CA ASN A 267 14.49 3.58 7.30
C ASN A 267 14.75 3.89 8.79
N ARG A 268 14.79 5.17 9.19
CA ARG A 268 14.84 5.55 10.61
C ARG A 268 13.61 5.04 11.35
N LYS A 269 12.41 5.20 10.79
CA LYS A 269 11.18 4.70 11.39
C LYS A 269 11.19 3.18 11.52
N ALA A 270 11.63 2.46 10.49
CA ALA A 270 11.79 1.00 10.55
C ALA A 270 12.67 0.58 11.75
N ARG A 271 13.82 1.22 11.96
CA ARG A 271 14.69 0.96 13.12
C ARG A 271 14.00 1.26 14.46
N VAL A 272 13.31 2.40 14.57
CA VAL A 272 12.56 2.76 15.79
C VAL A 272 11.47 1.73 16.11
N LEU A 273 10.86 1.12 15.09
CA LEU A 273 9.86 0.07 15.25
C LEU A 273 10.47 -1.32 15.48
N GLY A 274 11.80 -1.46 15.52
CA GLY A 274 12.47 -2.76 15.66
C GLY A 274 12.36 -3.65 14.42
N MET A 275 12.15 -3.06 13.24
CA MET A 275 12.07 -3.76 11.97
C MET A 275 13.47 -3.98 11.38
N THR A 276 14.26 -4.86 12.00
CA THR A 276 15.70 -5.01 11.74
C THR A 276 16.02 -5.64 10.38
N ASN A 277 15.05 -6.32 9.75
CA ASN A 277 15.21 -6.97 8.45
C ASN A 277 14.44 -6.23 7.35
N THR A 278 14.20 -4.93 7.54
CA THR A 278 13.46 -4.07 6.60
C THR A 278 14.36 -2.98 6.03
N HIS A 279 14.27 -2.78 4.72
CA HIS A 279 14.95 -1.70 4.03
C HIS A 279 14.06 -1.10 2.94
N PHE A 280 14.01 0.23 2.89
CA PHE A 280 13.28 0.99 1.87
C PHE A 280 14.25 1.79 1.01
N VAL A 281 14.10 1.71 -0.31
CA VAL A 281 14.82 2.55 -1.29
C VAL A 281 13.90 3.53 -2.01
N ASN A 282 12.58 3.31 -1.99
CA ASN A 282 11.60 4.26 -2.50
C ASN A 282 10.27 4.25 -1.70
N ALA A 283 9.42 5.24 -1.96
CA ALA A 283 8.13 5.40 -1.26
C ALA A 283 6.96 4.66 -1.93
N THR A 284 7.16 4.08 -3.12
CA THR A 284 6.08 3.50 -3.93
C THR A 284 6.00 1.98 -3.78
N GLY A 285 7.13 1.31 -3.52
CA GLY A 285 7.23 -0.15 -3.58
C GLY A 285 7.49 -0.71 -4.97
N LEU A 286 7.82 0.13 -5.97
CA LEU A 286 8.14 -0.35 -7.32
C LEU A 286 9.54 -0.98 -7.43
N SER A 287 10.40 -0.75 -6.44
CA SER A 287 11.73 -1.34 -6.40
C SER A 287 11.64 -2.69 -5.67
N PRO A 288 12.20 -3.77 -6.23
CA PRO A 288 12.32 -5.04 -5.51
C PRO A 288 13.24 -4.94 -4.30
N HIS A 289 14.07 -3.88 -4.21
CA HIS A 289 14.92 -3.61 -3.05
C HIS A 289 14.18 -2.96 -1.88
N ASN A 290 12.89 -2.63 -2.03
CA ASN A 290 12.03 -2.44 -0.88
C ASN A 290 11.69 -3.82 -0.31
N VAL A 291 12.37 -4.20 0.76
CA VAL A 291 12.29 -5.52 1.36
C VAL A 291 11.90 -5.46 2.84
N SER A 292 11.27 -6.52 3.32
CA SER A 292 10.94 -6.72 4.73
C SER A 292 10.71 -8.20 5.01
N THR A 293 10.39 -8.51 6.25
CA THR A 293 9.87 -9.82 6.69
C THR A 293 8.40 -9.71 7.08
N ALA A 294 7.69 -10.84 7.15
CA ALA A 294 6.30 -10.86 7.60
C ALA A 294 6.17 -10.40 9.06
N ARG A 295 7.14 -10.78 9.91
CA ARG A 295 7.20 -10.35 11.32
C ARG A 295 7.43 -8.85 11.46
N ASP A 296 8.35 -8.27 10.69
CA ASP A 296 8.60 -6.82 10.73
C ASP A 296 7.39 -6.03 10.24
N LEU A 297 6.70 -6.51 9.21
CA LEU A 297 5.50 -5.86 8.71
C LEU A 297 4.34 -5.87 9.72
N ALA A 298 4.22 -6.88 10.58
CA ALA A 298 3.22 -6.83 11.65
C ALA A 298 3.51 -5.68 12.64
N ARG A 299 4.78 -5.37 12.92
CA ARG A 299 5.14 -4.17 13.71
C ARG A 299 4.74 -2.88 13.00
N LEU A 300 4.91 -2.83 11.68
CA LEU A 300 4.44 -1.70 10.87
C LEU A 300 2.92 -1.57 10.90
N VAL A 301 2.17 -2.68 10.81
CA VAL A 301 0.70 -2.69 10.92
C VAL A 301 0.27 -2.14 12.29
N SER A 302 0.86 -2.62 13.40
CA SER A 302 0.58 -2.08 14.75
C SER A 302 0.91 -0.59 14.87
N ALA A 303 2.03 -0.14 14.32
CA ALA A 303 2.36 1.29 14.32
C ALA A 303 1.37 2.13 13.49
N ALA A 304 1.03 1.65 12.28
CA ALA A 304 0.15 2.36 11.35
C ALA A 304 -1.30 2.44 11.83
N ASP A 305 -1.76 1.43 12.58
CA ASP A 305 -3.09 1.42 13.17
C ASP A 305 -3.30 2.54 14.19
N ARG A 306 -2.23 3.13 14.76
CA ARG A 306 -2.34 4.29 15.67
C ARG A 306 -2.80 5.57 14.97
N TYR A 307 -2.83 5.59 13.64
CA TYR A 307 -3.23 6.75 12.84
C TYR A 307 -4.66 6.55 12.33
N PRO A 308 -5.67 7.28 12.86
CA PRO A 308 -7.05 7.17 12.38
C PRO A 308 -7.21 7.42 10.89
N THR A 309 -6.38 8.33 10.34
CA THR A 309 -6.33 8.62 8.91
C THR A 309 -5.88 7.41 8.08
N ILE A 310 -4.91 6.63 8.53
CA ILE A 310 -4.45 5.44 7.81
C ILE A 310 -5.54 4.38 7.81
N ARG A 311 -6.16 4.13 8.98
CA ARG A 311 -7.28 3.18 9.10
C ARG A 311 -8.37 3.52 8.09
N ALA A 312 -8.95 4.71 8.19
CA ALA A 312 -10.01 5.19 7.31
C ALA A 312 -9.64 5.08 5.83
N PHE A 313 -8.51 5.66 5.42
CA PHE A 313 -8.11 5.68 4.01
C PHE A 313 -7.76 4.30 3.46
N SER A 314 -7.33 3.36 4.30
CA SER A 314 -7.04 1.99 3.84
C SER A 314 -8.31 1.14 3.68
N THR A 315 -9.40 1.50 4.36
CA THR A 315 -10.66 0.73 4.41
C THR A 315 -11.80 1.35 3.61
N ASP A 316 -11.67 2.59 3.12
CA ASP A 316 -12.65 3.18 2.22
C ASP A 316 -12.78 2.35 0.93
N HIS A 317 -14.01 2.16 0.45
CA HIS A 317 -14.29 1.28 -0.69
C HIS A 317 -13.92 1.92 -2.03
N ALA A 318 -14.14 3.23 -2.15
CA ALA A 318 -13.89 4.00 -3.36
C ALA A 318 -13.75 5.50 -3.02
N GLN A 319 -13.13 6.24 -3.93
CA GLN A 319 -13.03 7.71 -3.86
C GLN A 319 -13.02 8.29 -5.28
N VAL A 320 -13.67 9.44 -5.47
CA VAL A 320 -13.51 10.29 -6.64
C VAL A 320 -12.61 11.47 -6.28
N VAL A 321 -11.60 11.75 -7.10
CA VAL A 321 -10.69 12.91 -6.94
C VAL A 321 -10.72 13.81 -8.15
N HIS A 322 -10.39 15.09 -7.95
CA HIS A 322 -10.43 16.14 -8.97
C HIS A 322 -9.03 16.71 -9.24
N PRO A 323 -8.20 16.04 -10.06
CA PRO A 323 -6.79 16.42 -10.27
C PRO A 323 -6.58 17.72 -11.07
N GLY A 324 -7.65 18.43 -11.45
CA GLY A 324 -7.61 19.67 -12.25
C GLY A 324 -7.91 19.47 -13.74
N HIS A 325 -8.03 18.23 -14.21
CA HIS A 325 -8.41 17.90 -15.59
C HIS A 325 -9.50 16.83 -15.62
N GLY A 326 -10.68 17.17 -15.09
CA GLY A 326 -11.79 16.25 -14.89
C GLY A 326 -11.75 15.53 -13.55
N GLN A 327 -12.44 14.41 -13.46
CA GLN A 327 -12.52 13.56 -12.27
C GLN A 327 -11.89 12.18 -12.52
N LEU A 328 -11.34 11.58 -11.47
CA LEU A 328 -10.81 10.21 -11.49
C LEU A 328 -11.45 9.41 -10.36
N SER A 329 -12.07 8.29 -10.71
CA SER A 329 -12.60 7.32 -9.73
C SER A 329 -11.54 6.29 -9.37
N TYR A 330 -11.44 5.98 -8.10
CA TYR A 330 -10.52 5.02 -7.50
C TYR A 330 -11.31 4.04 -6.65
N VAL A 331 -10.93 2.77 -6.70
CA VAL A 331 -11.53 1.70 -5.89
C VAL A 331 -10.48 1.05 -5.03
N ASN A 332 -10.86 0.55 -3.87
CA ASN A 332 -9.95 -0.14 -2.99
C ASN A 332 -9.30 -1.33 -3.71
N SER A 333 -7.98 -1.47 -3.60
CA SER A 333 -7.23 -2.57 -4.20
C SER A 333 -7.54 -3.93 -3.57
N ASN A 334 -7.95 -3.96 -2.29
CA ASN A 334 -8.30 -5.19 -1.59
C ASN A 334 -9.77 -5.59 -1.85
N ALA A 335 -9.97 -6.76 -2.46
CA ALA A 335 -11.29 -7.30 -2.77
C ALA A 335 -12.14 -7.56 -1.52
N LEU A 336 -11.53 -7.85 -0.37
CA LEU A 336 -12.25 -8.10 0.87
C LEU A 336 -12.91 -6.84 1.44
N VAL A 337 -12.21 -5.70 1.32
CA VAL A 337 -12.78 -4.39 1.66
C VAL A 337 -13.93 -4.08 0.72
N ARG A 338 -13.72 -4.20 -0.61
CA ARG A 338 -14.80 -3.95 -1.58
C ARG A 338 -16.01 -4.85 -1.38
N GLY A 339 -15.79 -6.09 -0.93
CA GLY A 339 -16.82 -7.07 -0.58
C GLY A 339 -17.51 -6.83 0.76
N GLY A 340 -17.16 -5.76 1.49
CA GLY A 340 -17.87 -5.36 2.72
C GLY A 340 -17.42 -6.06 3.99
N ASP A 341 -16.19 -6.61 4.06
CA ASP A 341 -15.68 -7.21 5.29
C ASP A 341 -15.34 -6.14 6.34
N THR A 342 -16.33 -5.82 7.19
CA THR A 342 -16.26 -4.78 8.22
C THR A 342 -15.27 -5.05 9.35
N ARG A 343 -14.71 -6.27 9.43
CA ARG A 343 -13.67 -6.62 10.42
C ARG A 343 -12.30 -6.05 10.05
N ILE A 344 -12.08 -5.66 8.79
CA ILE A 344 -10.81 -5.10 8.34
C ILE A 344 -10.71 -3.65 8.86
N GLN A 345 -9.76 -3.40 9.75
CA GLN A 345 -9.53 -2.06 10.33
C GLN A 345 -8.39 -1.30 9.65
N LEU A 346 -7.47 -2.04 9.04
CA LEU A 346 -6.36 -1.53 8.26
C LEU A 346 -5.96 -2.57 7.23
N GLN A 347 -5.55 -2.16 6.04
CA GLN A 347 -4.94 -3.09 5.08
C GLN A 347 -3.99 -2.42 4.11
N LYS A 348 -3.13 -3.22 3.47
CA LYS A 348 -2.46 -2.84 2.23
C LYS A 348 -2.13 -4.06 1.38
N THR A 349 -2.44 -3.97 0.09
CA THR A 349 -2.02 -4.94 -0.95
C THR A 349 -0.68 -4.54 -1.58
N GLY A 350 0.00 -5.47 -2.22
CA GLY A 350 1.16 -5.19 -3.06
C GLY A 350 1.39 -6.25 -4.11
N PHE A 351 1.86 -5.83 -5.29
CA PHE A 351 2.31 -6.74 -6.33
C PHE A 351 3.39 -6.07 -7.19
N ILE A 352 4.48 -6.82 -7.39
CA ILE A 352 5.41 -6.76 -8.51
C ILE A 352 5.85 -8.21 -8.74
N ASN A 353 6.34 -8.55 -9.95
CA ASN A 353 6.73 -9.92 -10.26
C ASN A 353 7.70 -10.54 -9.24
N GLU A 354 8.62 -9.74 -8.69
CA GLU A 354 9.62 -10.19 -7.71
C GLU A 354 9.09 -10.37 -6.29
N ALA A 355 7.94 -9.76 -5.97
CA ALA A 355 7.34 -9.82 -4.63
C ALA A 355 6.23 -10.85 -4.52
N GLY A 356 5.78 -11.41 -5.66
CA GLY A 356 4.48 -12.05 -5.76
C GLY A 356 3.36 -11.13 -5.28
N HIS A 357 2.23 -11.71 -4.90
CA HIS A 357 1.13 -10.98 -4.30
C HIS A 357 1.27 -10.92 -2.77
N CYS A 358 1.34 -9.70 -2.26
CA CYS A 358 1.47 -9.39 -0.84
C CYS A 358 0.18 -8.77 -0.29
N LEU A 359 -0.13 -9.05 0.98
CA LEU A 359 -1.27 -8.52 1.70
C LEU A 359 -0.95 -8.40 3.19
N VAL A 360 -1.21 -7.22 3.76
CA VAL A 360 -1.25 -7.01 5.20
C VAL A 360 -2.65 -6.57 5.61
N ILE A 361 -3.18 -7.12 6.68
CA ILE A 361 -4.50 -6.78 7.24
C ILE A 361 -4.40 -6.73 8.76
N ARG A 362 -5.05 -5.74 9.37
CA ARG A 362 -5.49 -5.79 10.76
C ARG A 362 -6.97 -6.14 10.80
N TYR A 363 -7.30 -7.29 11.39
CA TYR A 363 -8.67 -7.70 11.67
C TYR A 363 -9.07 -7.34 13.10
N ARG A 364 -10.35 -7.06 13.29
CA ARG A 364 -11.03 -7.11 14.59
C ARG A 364 -11.82 -8.41 14.67
N ILE A 365 -11.34 -9.35 15.49
CA ILE A 365 -11.99 -10.64 15.74
C ILE A 365 -12.58 -10.61 17.15
N GLY A 366 -13.91 -10.50 17.25
CA GLY A 366 -14.56 -10.14 18.52
C GLY A 366 -13.97 -8.82 19.05
N THR A 367 -13.39 -8.83 20.24
CA THR A 367 -12.68 -7.65 20.80
C THR A 367 -11.19 -7.62 20.47
N ARG A 368 -10.63 -8.65 19.83
CA ARG A 368 -9.19 -8.84 19.65
C ARG A 368 -8.69 -8.25 18.33
N PRO A 369 -7.68 -7.37 18.35
CA PRO A 369 -6.95 -6.99 17.15
C PRO A 369 -5.98 -8.11 16.75
N VAL A 370 -6.07 -8.57 15.51
CA VAL A 370 -5.19 -9.60 14.95
C VAL A 370 -4.56 -9.08 13.67
N ASP A 371 -3.23 -9.13 13.60
CA ASP A 371 -2.49 -8.79 12.39
C ASP A 371 -2.25 -10.04 11.56
N VAL A 372 -2.50 -9.94 10.26
CA VAL A 372 -2.27 -10.98 9.27
C VAL A 372 -1.37 -10.40 8.19
N VAL A 373 -0.21 -11.02 8.00
CA VAL A 373 0.76 -10.67 6.95
C VAL A 373 0.99 -11.88 6.06
N LEU A 374 0.78 -11.69 4.76
CA LEU A 374 0.89 -12.69 3.70
C LEU A 374 1.79 -12.12 2.62
N LEU A 375 2.91 -12.79 2.34
CA LEU A 375 3.88 -12.35 1.35
C LEU A 375 4.10 -13.44 0.30
N ASP A 376 4.36 -12.99 -0.92
CA ASP A 376 4.80 -13.83 -2.02
C ASP A 376 3.81 -14.96 -2.34
N ALA A 377 2.51 -14.63 -2.42
CA ALA A 377 1.54 -15.55 -2.98
C ALA A 377 1.68 -15.56 -4.52
N PRO A 378 1.77 -16.73 -5.17
CA PRO A 378 2.09 -16.81 -6.61
C PRO A 378 0.93 -16.36 -7.49
N GLY A 379 -0.30 -16.72 -7.16
CA GLY A 379 -1.49 -16.38 -7.94
C GLY A 379 -2.14 -15.04 -7.53
N PRO A 380 -2.83 -14.38 -8.47
CA PRO A 380 -3.44 -13.06 -8.25
C PRO A 380 -4.58 -13.03 -7.23
N HIS A 381 -5.11 -14.19 -6.84
CA HIS A 381 -6.18 -14.30 -5.85
C HIS A 381 -5.76 -15.10 -4.61
N ASP A 382 -4.54 -15.66 -4.62
CA ASP A 382 -4.07 -16.60 -3.61
C ASP A 382 -3.94 -15.96 -2.23
N HIS A 383 -3.34 -14.77 -2.16
CA HIS A 383 -3.26 -13.98 -0.92
C HIS A 383 -4.65 -13.64 -0.34
N VAL A 384 -5.65 -13.44 -1.19
CA VAL A 384 -7.04 -13.17 -0.77
C VAL A 384 -7.68 -14.46 -0.26
N ALA A 385 -7.51 -15.58 -0.95
CA ALA A 385 -8.01 -16.89 -0.54
C ALA A 385 -7.40 -17.33 0.80
N ASP A 386 -6.09 -17.14 0.97
CA ASP A 386 -5.36 -17.36 2.22
C ASP A 386 -5.93 -16.50 3.35
N ALA A 387 -6.14 -15.20 3.10
CA ALA A 387 -6.72 -14.29 4.09
C ALA A 387 -8.14 -14.72 4.50
N ILE A 388 -8.99 -15.14 3.56
CA ILE A 388 -10.34 -15.65 3.86
C ILE A 388 -10.25 -16.90 4.75
N ARG A 389 -9.37 -17.85 4.40
CA ARG A 389 -9.19 -19.10 5.16
C ARG A 389 -8.72 -18.81 6.59
N ILE A 390 -7.69 -17.99 6.74
CA ILE A 390 -7.16 -17.56 8.05
C ILE A 390 -8.22 -16.83 8.86
N ARG A 391 -8.94 -15.89 8.25
CA ARG A 391 -10.01 -15.14 8.90
C ARG A 391 -11.13 -16.04 9.40
N ASN A 392 -11.49 -17.10 8.67
CA ASN A 392 -12.50 -18.06 9.10
C ASN A 392 -12.02 -18.89 10.30
N TRP A 393 -10.74 -19.32 10.30
CA TRP A 393 -10.13 -19.97 11.47
C TRP A 393 -10.12 -19.05 12.69
N LEU A 394 -9.69 -17.80 12.50
CA LEU A 394 -9.61 -16.78 13.54
C LEU A 394 -10.98 -16.50 14.14
N ALA A 395 -11.99 -16.25 13.29
CA ALA A 395 -13.36 -16.02 13.73
C ALA A 395 -13.79 -17.15 14.65
N CYS A 396 -13.83 -18.39 14.14
CA CYS A 396 -14.27 -19.55 14.90
C CYS A 396 -13.47 -19.79 16.20
N SER A 397 -12.15 -19.57 16.19
CA SER A 397 -11.28 -19.94 17.32
C SER A 397 -11.20 -18.89 18.43
N LEU A 398 -11.40 -17.62 18.10
CA LEU A 398 -11.12 -16.48 18.99
C LEU A 398 -12.37 -15.67 19.35
N HIS A 399 -13.55 -16.27 19.20
CA HIS A 399 -14.85 -15.67 19.52
C HIS A 399 -14.94 -15.19 20.97
#